data_AF-A0A7X0GVT1-F1
#
_entry.id   AF-A0A7X0GVT1-F1
#
_cell.length_a   1.000
_cell.length_b   1.000
_cell.length_c   1.000
_cell.angle_alpha   90.00
_cell.angle_beta   90.00
_cell.angle_gamma   90.00
#
_symmetry.space_group_name_H-M   'P 1'
#
loop_
_entity.id
_entity.type
_entity.pdbx_description
1 polymer ?
#
loop_
_entity_poly.entity_id
_entity_poly.type
_entity_poly.pdbx_seq_one_letter_code
_entity_poly.pdbx_strand_id
1 'polypeptide(L)'
;MRTLLFALALITTPAAAQDSPFVGEYALAEGPDVGGGLLIRTDGRFQYVLAAGALDERAEGRWQARGEMICLTTDPRPVPPAMRKGMPLAIDGAVPTLLVTWPNGRGVAGVDFVIGFDSGETAEGYTQDDGWTMPEGDKRIPRWAELREPIYGITAPRYELTEADGGKLRVIIEPNDIGVVDFSDACAERTDHGLTLHRAEGAMRFVRLAGQ
;
A
#
# COMPACT_ATOMS: atom_id res chain seq x y z
N MET A 1 -49.63 22.24 -13.90
CA MET A 1 -48.44 21.63 -14.54
C MET A 1 -48.01 20.45 -13.68
N ARG A 2 -48.09 19.23 -14.22
CA ARG A 2 -47.91 17.97 -13.48
C ARG A 2 -46.49 17.46 -13.81
N THR A 3 -45.55 17.69 -12.91
CA THR A 3 -44.15 17.27 -13.08
C THR A 3 -44.04 15.77 -12.85
N LEU A 4 -43.82 15.00 -13.92
CA LEU A 4 -43.44 13.59 -13.81
C LEU A 4 -41.93 13.52 -13.48
N LEU A 5 -41.61 13.01 -12.29
CA LEU A 5 -40.26 12.55 -11.96
C LEU A 5 -40.07 11.14 -12.55
N PHE A 6 -39.16 11.01 -13.51
CA PHE A 6 -38.63 9.72 -13.95
C PHE A 6 -37.51 9.31 -12.97
N ALA A 7 -37.76 8.28 -12.17
CA ALA A 7 -36.73 7.59 -11.42
C ALA A 7 -35.96 6.66 -12.37
N LEU A 8 -34.68 6.97 -12.65
CA LEU A 8 -33.77 6.02 -13.29
C LEU A 8 -33.41 4.94 -12.27
N ALA A 9 -33.96 3.74 -12.45
CA ALA A 9 -33.49 2.55 -11.76
C ALA A 9 -32.14 2.14 -12.37
N LEU A 10 -31.07 2.16 -11.56
CA LEU A 10 -29.78 1.56 -11.90
C LEU A 10 -29.99 0.04 -11.97
N ILE A 11 -30.04 -0.50 -13.19
CA ILE A 11 -30.11 -1.95 -13.42
C ILE A 11 -28.70 -2.49 -13.17
N THR A 12 -28.43 -2.95 -11.95
CA THR A 12 -27.26 -3.79 -11.67
C THR A 12 -27.50 -5.14 -12.31
N THR A 13 -27.07 -5.32 -13.56
CA THR A 13 -27.11 -6.63 -14.22
C THR A 13 -26.27 -7.60 -13.39
N PRO A 14 -26.84 -8.72 -12.89
CA PRO A 14 -26.05 -9.74 -12.22
C PRO A 14 -25.01 -10.28 -13.20
N ALA A 15 -23.75 -10.34 -12.77
CA ALA A 15 -22.69 -10.94 -13.55
C ALA A 15 -23.06 -12.41 -13.81
N ALA A 16 -23.19 -12.79 -15.08
CA ALA A 16 -23.46 -14.18 -15.45
C ALA A 16 -22.31 -15.05 -14.93
N ALA A 17 -22.66 -16.17 -14.27
CA ALA A 17 -21.68 -17.12 -13.79
C ALA A 17 -20.81 -17.60 -14.97
N GLN A 18 -19.50 -17.38 -14.88
CA GLN A 18 -18.52 -17.80 -15.87
C GLN A 18 -18.02 -19.19 -15.50
N ASP A 19 -18.38 -20.19 -16.30
CA ASP A 19 -17.78 -21.53 -16.21
C ASP A 19 -16.35 -21.44 -16.78
N SER A 20 -15.36 -21.50 -15.89
CA SER A 20 -13.95 -21.27 -16.21
C SER A 20 -13.06 -22.22 -15.41
N PRO A 21 -12.03 -22.82 -16.03
CA PRO A 21 -11.09 -23.72 -15.33
C PRO A 21 -10.21 -22.99 -14.30
N PHE A 22 -10.28 -21.66 -14.26
CA PHE A 22 -9.62 -20.82 -13.27
C PHE A 22 -10.42 -20.65 -11.98
N VAL A 23 -11.71 -20.99 -11.97
CA VAL A 23 -12.52 -20.91 -10.76
C VAL A 23 -11.97 -21.89 -9.73
N GLY A 24 -11.76 -21.43 -8.50
CA GLY A 24 -11.26 -22.23 -7.40
C GLY A 24 -10.55 -21.43 -6.33
N GLU A 25 -10.14 -22.14 -5.29
CA GLU A 25 -9.29 -21.63 -4.22
C GLU A 25 -7.86 -22.07 -4.46
N TYR A 26 -6.93 -21.15 -4.22
CA TYR A 26 -5.52 -21.37 -4.46
C TYR A 26 -4.71 -20.86 -3.26
N ALA A 27 -3.78 -21.68 -2.78
CA ALA A 27 -2.82 -21.30 -1.75
C ALA A 27 -1.54 -20.79 -2.39
N LEU A 28 -0.94 -19.76 -1.77
CA LEU A 28 0.34 -19.22 -2.20
C LEU A 28 1.47 -20.24 -1.97
N ALA A 29 2.40 -20.34 -2.92
CA ALA A 29 3.46 -21.35 -2.93
C ALA A 29 4.87 -20.72 -3.10
N GLU A 30 5.17 -19.68 -2.32
CA GLU A 30 6.45 -18.93 -2.37
C GLU A 30 7.45 -19.24 -1.26
N GLY A 31 7.15 -20.22 -0.40
CA GLY A 31 8.04 -20.66 0.67
C GLY A 31 7.39 -20.56 2.06
N PRO A 32 8.11 -20.92 3.13
CA PRO A 32 7.56 -21.00 4.49
C PRO A 32 7.28 -19.62 5.13
N ASP A 33 7.94 -18.56 4.67
CA ASP A 33 7.90 -17.22 5.29
C ASP A 33 6.83 -16.30 4.70
N VAL A 34 6.07 -16.80 3.73
CA VAL A 34 5.01 -16.06 3.03
C VAL A 34 3.73 -16.89 3.03
N GLY A 35 2.67 -16.32 3.59
CA GLY A 35 1.33 -16.90 3.57
C GLY A 35 0.42 -16.13 2.63
N GLY A 36 -0.60 -16.77 2.08
CA GLY A 36 -1.55 -16.08 1.22
C GLY A 36 -2.43 -17.00 0.40
N GLY A 37 -3.33 -16.41 -0.36
CA GLY A 37 -4.22 -17.15 -1.23
C GLY A 37 -4.92 -16.28 -2.26
N LEU A 38 -5.48 -16.95 -3.25
CA LEU A 38 -6.29 -16.38 -4.31
C LEU A 38 -7.57 -17.21 -4.44
N LEU A 39 -8.72 -16.54 -4.36
CA LEU A 39 -10.03 -17.13 -4.64
C LEU A 39 -10.53 -16.53 -5.95
N ILE A 40 -10.82 -17.37 -6.94
CA ILE A 40 -11.47 -17.00 -8.20
C ILE A 40 -12.87 -17.58 -8.18
N ARG A 41 -13.89 -16.71 -8.22
CA ARG A 41 -15.30 -17.09 -8.09
C ARG A 41 -15.98 -17.16 -9.45
N THR A 42 -17.01 -18.00 -9.56
CA THR A 42 -17.84 -18.13 -10.77
C THR A 42 -18.56 -16.84 -11.14
N ASP A 43 -18.84 -15.95 -10.18
CA ASP A 43 -19.54 -14.67 -10.41
C ASP A 43 -18.64 -13.57 -11.03
N GLY A 44 -17.43 -13.91 -11.47
CA GLY A 44 -16.49 -12.96 -12.05
C GLY A 44 -15.72 -12.14 -11.01
N ARG A 45 -15.82 -12.47 -9.70
CA ARG A 45 -15.06 -11.81 -8.63
C ARG A 45 -13.83 -12.60 -8.21
N PHE A 46 -12.83 -11.91 -7.69
CA PHE A 46 -11.69 -12.53 -7.00
C PHE A 46 -11.45 -11.92 -5.62
N GLN A 47 -10.74 -12.67 -4.78
CA GLN A 47 -10.15 -12.18 -3.53
C GLN A 47 -8.70 -12.66 -3.45
N TYR A 48 -7.81 -11.80 -2.97
CA TYR A 48 -6.39 -12.05 -2.81
C TYR A 48 -5.95 -11.57 -1.43
N VAL A 49 -5.07 -12.34 -0.80
CA VAL A 49 -4.38 -11.97 0.44
C VAL A 49 -2.93 -12.48 0.41
N LEU A 50 -2.02 -11.71 1.01
CA LEU A 50 -0.64 -12.12 1.27
C LEU A 50 -0.16 -11.52 2.59
N ALA A 51 0.63 -12.29 3.32
CA ALA A 51 1.34 -11.87 4.52
C ALA A 51 2.80 -12.32 4.41
N ALA A 52 3.75 -11.39 4.54
CA ALA A 52 5.19 -11.63 4.48
C ALA A 52 5.91 -10.72 5.48
N GLY A 53 6.28 -11.26 6.65
CA GLY A 53 6.90 -10.46 7.70
C GLY A 53 5.98 -9.31 8.16
N ALA A 54 6.39 -8.05 7.91
CA ALA A 54 5.62 -6.86 8.24
C ALA A 54 4.72 -6.36 7.09
N LEU A 55 4.79 -7.00 5.92
CA LEU A 55 3.96 -6.69 4.77
C LEU A 55 2.68 -7.53 4.80
N ASP A 56 1.53 -6.84 4.84
CA ASP A 56 0.22 -7.43 4.62
C ASP A 56 -0.44 -6.81 3.39
N GLU A 57 -0.82 -7.64 2.43
CA GLU A 57 -1.52 -7.25 1.22
C GLU A 57 -2.90 -7.90 1.12
N ARG A 58 -3.84 -7.18 0.51
CA ARG A 58 -5.14 -7.72 0.09
C ARG A 58 -5.58 -7.09 -1.23
N ALA A 59 -6.46 -7.76 -1.95
CA ALA A 59 -7.19 -7.16 -3.06
C ALA A 59 -8.49 -7.91 -3.30
N GLU A 60 -9.50 -7.19 -3.76
CA GLU A 60 -10.74 -7.79 -4.27
C GLU A 60 -11.19 -7.03 -5.51
N GLY A 61 -11.88 -7.72 -6.39
CA GLY A 61 -12.30 -7.08 -7.63
C GLY A 61 -12.87 -8.06 -8.61
N ARG A 62 -12.70 -7.77 -9.90
CA ARG A 62 -13.23 -8.56 -11.00
C ARG A 62 -12.10 -9.28 -11.73
N TRP A 63 -12.42 -10.41 -12.34
CA TRP A 63 -11.52 -11.06 -13.29
C TRP A 63 -12.20 -11.18 -14.65
N GLN A 64 -11.40 -11.27 -15.72
CA GLN A 64 -11.88 -11.55 -17.08
C GLN A 64 -10.94 -12.53 -17.77
N ALA A 65 -11.51 -13.47 -18.52
CA ALA A 65 -10.73 -14.33 -19.40
C ALA A 65 -10.10 -13.52 -20.55
N ARG A 66 -8.82 -13.76 -20.82
CA ARG A 66 -8.07 -13.22 -21.97
C ARG A 66 -7.24 -14.34 -22.59
N GLY A 67 -7.82 -15.03 -23.58
CA GLY A 67 -7.20 -16.23 -24.17
C GLY A 67 -7.06 -17.34 -23.12
N GLU A 68 -5.85 -17.86 -22.96
CA GLU A 68 -5.51 -18.92 -21.99
C GLU A 68 -5.15 -18.38 -20.59
N MET A 69 -5.52 -17.12 -20.29
CA MET A 69 -5.26 -16.45 -19.02
C MET A 69 -6.55 -15.84 -18.45
N ILE A 70 -6.53 -15.50 -17.16
CA ILE A 70 -7.45 -14.51 -16.58
C ILE A 70 -6.66 -13.27 -16.17
N CYS A 71 -7.25 -12.09 -16.27
CA CYS A 71 -6.65 -10.86 -15.75
C CYS A 71 -7.53 -10.28 -14.65
N LEU A 72 -6.88 -9.86 -13.57
CA LEU A 72 -7.50 -9.35 -12.34
C LEU A 72 -7.51 -7.82 -12.37
N THR A 73 -8.64 -7.23 -12.00
CA THR A 73 -8.79 -5.79 -11.81
C THR A 73 -9.35 -5.51 -10.43
N THR A 74 -8.57 -4.82 -9.58
CA THR A 74 -9.03 -4.43 -8.23
C THR A 74 -10.13 -3.39 -8.35
N ASP A 75 -11.22 -3.60 -7.61
CA ASP A 75 -12.44 -2.83 -7.76
C ASP A 75 -13.20 -2.69 -6.43
N PRO A 76 -13.29 -1.47 -5.86
CA PRO A 76 -12.85 -0.20 -6.45
C PRO A 76 -11.32 -0.09 -6.58
N ARG A 77 -10.84 0.74 -7.51
CA ARG A 77 -9.40 1.03 -7.64
C ARG A 77 -8.90 1.69 -6.34
N PRO A 78 -7.84 1.17 -5.70
CA PRO A 78 -7.37 1.71 -4.42
C PRO A 78 -6.76 3.10 -4.59
N VAL A 79 -6.91 3.93 -3.57
CA VAL A 79 -6.22 5.21 -3.45
C VAL A 79 -4.87 4.96 -2.78
N PRO A 80 -3.73 5.25 -3.44
CA PRO A 80 -2.41 5.01 -2.87
C PRO A 80 -2.21 5.79 -1.56
N PRO A 81 -1.47 5.22 -0.58
CA PRO A 81 -1.08 5.97 0.61
C PRO A 81 -0.21 7.18 0.22
N ALA A 82 -0.28 8.21 1.04
CA ALA A 82 0.49 9.44 0.84
C ALA A 82 1.15 9.90 2.14
N MET A 83 2.02 10.90 2.02
CA MET A 83 2.62 11.57 3.16
C MET A 83 2.39 13.08 3.03
N ARG A 84 2.06 13.73 4.15
CA ARG A 84 1.93 15.19 4.20
C ARG A 84 2.60 15.79 5.42
N LYS A 85 3.01 17.05 5.29
CA LYS A 85 3.54 17.83 6.41
C LYS A 85 2.44 18.08 7.45
N GLY A 86 2.79 17.90 8.72
CA GLY A 86 1.93 18.17 9.88
C GLY A 86 2.55 19.22 10.80
N MET A 87 1.75 19.74 11.74
CA MET A 87 2.28 20.59 12.81
C MET A 87 3.20 19.77 13.73
N PRO A 88 4.33 20.34 14.19
CA PRO A 88 5.20 19.67 15.16
C PRO A 88 4.42 19.14 16.36
N LEU A 89 4.80 17.96 16.83
CA LEU A 89 4.17 17.27 17.95
C LEU A 89 5.26 16.87 18.95
N ALA A 90 5.00 17.12 20.24
CA ALA A 90 5.88 16.68 21.29
C ALA A 90 5.59 15.22 21.67
N ILE A 91 6.64 14.43 21.80
CA ILE A 91 6.63 13.08 22.39
C ILE A 91 7.44 13.17 23.69
N ASP A 92 6.87 12.71 24.79
CA ASP A 92 7.49 12.74 26.13
C ASP A 92 8.07 14.10 26.54
N GLY A 93 7.38 15.18 26.15
CA GLY A 93 7.75 16.56 26.51
C GLY A 93 8.76 17.23 25.58
N ALA A 94 9.23 16.57 24.53
CA ALA A 94 10.17 17.13 23.56
C ALA A 94 9.67 16.99 22.12
N VAL A 95 10.01 17.97 21.27
CA VAL A 95 9.72 17.90 19.83
C VAL A 95 10.95 17.33 19.10
N PRO A 96 10.87 16.09 18.58
CA PRO A 96 11.96 15.48 17.82
C PRO A 96 12.23 16.25 16.52
N THR A 97 13.44 16.12 15.98
CA THR A 97 13.80 16.79 14.71
C THR A 97 12.97 16.29 13.54
N LEU A 98 12.77 14.98 13.47
CA LEU A 98 11.89 14.34 12.50
C LEU A 98 10.93 13.41 13.23
N LEU A 99 9.64 13.50 12.92
CA LEU A 99 8.63 12.57 13.43
C LEU A 99 7.70 12.16 12.30
N VAL A 100 7.53 10.85 12.13
CA VAL A 100 6.47 10.32 11.28
C VAL A 100 5.37 9.77 12.16
N THR A 101 4.12 10.12 11.86
CA THR A 101 2.96 9.67 12.65
C THR A 101 1.85 9.14 11.76
N TRP A 102 1.04 8.24 12.32
CA TRP A 102 -0.31 8.00 11.86
C TRP A 102 -1.21 9.23 12.09
N PRO A 103 -2.39 9.33 11.46
CA PRO A 103 -3.30 10.47 11.64
C PRO A 103 -3.73 10.68 13.10
N ASN A 104 -3.76 9.61 13.90
CA ASN A 104 -4.08 9.66 15.34
C ASN A 104 -2.92 10.18 16.21
N GLY A 105 -1.78 10.54 15.62
CA GLY A 105 -0.61 11.07 16.33
C GLY A 105 0.36 10.02 16.86
N ARG A 106 0.05 8.72 16.76
CA ARG A 106 0.99 7.66 17.14
C ARG A 106 2.17 7.65 16.18
N GLY A 107 3.39 7.60 16.71
CA GLY A 107 4.60 7.55 15.89
C GLY A 107 4.73 6.27 15.06
N VAL A 108 5.52 6.38 14.00
CA VAL A 108 5.81 5.30 13.05
C VAL A 108 7.32 5.12 12.99
N ALA A 109 7.77 3.94 13.41
CA ALA A 109 9.15 3.53 13.28
C ALA A 109 9.44 2.96 11.88
N GLY A 110 10.71 2.91 11.51
CA GLY A 110 11.17 2.25 10.27
C GLY A 110 10.92 3.05 9.00
N VAL A 111 10.62 4.35 9.09
CA VAL A 111 10.55 5.22 7.91
C VAL A 111 11.93 5.76 7.63
N ASP A 112 12.50 5.36 6.49
CA ASP A 112 13.79 5.83 6.01
C ASP A 112 13.72 7.35 5.76
N PHE A 113 14.81 8.05 6.05
CA PHE A 113 14.93 9.46 5.75
C PHE A 113 16.32 9.84 5.24
N VAL A 114 16.35 10.92 4.47
CA VAL A 114 17.55 11.71 4.18
C VAL A 114 17.26 13.16 4.55
N ILE A 115 18.09 13.76 5.40
CA ILE A 115 17.98 15.17 5.78
C ILE A 115 19.18 15.92 5.21
N GLY A 116 18.90 16.96 4.41
CA GLY A 116 19.89 17.93 3.99
C GLY A 116 19.93 19.13 4.91
N PHE A 117 21.13 19.64 5.11
CA PHE A 117 21.41 20.77 5.99
C PHE A 117 21.85 22.01 5.21
N ASP A 118 21.98 23.11 5.93
CA ASP A 118 22.56 24.35 5.42
C ASP A 118 24.06 24.23 5.09
N SER A 119 24.73 23.25 5.69
CA SER A 119 26.16 22.96 5.48
C SER A 119 26.49 21.49 5.76
N GLY A 120 27.59 21.01 5.17
CA GLY A 120 28.09 19.65 5.40
C GLY A 120 27.30 18.56 4.69
N GLU A 121 27.53 17.32 5.09
CA GLU A 121 26.90 16.11 4.51
C GLU A 121 25.46 15.93 5.00
N THR A 122 24.68 15.13 4.27
CA THR A 122 23.33 14.70 4.67
C THR A 122 23.37 13.80 5.91
N ALA A 123 22.24 13.70 6.61
CA ALA A 123 22.00 12.67 7.61
C ALA A 123 21.03 11.64 7.03
N GLU A 124 21.34 10.36 7.22
CA GLU A 124 20.53 9.25 6.75
C GLU A 124 20.21 8.32 7.93
N GLY A 125 19.04 7.71 7.90
CA GLY A 125 18.60 6.81 8.96
C GLY A 125 17.14 6.44 8.80
N TYR A 126 16.54 5.99 9.90
CA TYR A 126 15.11 5.69 9.98
C TYR A 126 14.53 6.20 11.29
N THR A 127 13.24 6.55 11.28
CA THR A 127 12.55 7.02 12.49
C THR A 127 12.29 5.89 13.49
N GLN A 128 12.19 6.25 14.77
CA GLN A 128 11.59 5.42 15.82
C GLN A 128 10.14 5.86 16.07
N ASP A 129 9.44 5.20 16.99
CA ASP A 129 8.09 5.57 17.41
C ASP A 129 8.05 6.91 18.18
N ASP A 130 9.15 7.31 18.80
CA ASP A 130 9.36 8.64 19.38
C ASP A 130 10.01 9.65 18.40
N GLY A 131 10.31 9.20 17.18
CA GLY A 131 10.87 10.00 16.09
C GLY A 131 12.39 9.85 15.95
N TRP A 132 13.03 10.88 15.44
CA TRP A 132 14.48 10.98 15.34
C TRP A 132 14.92 12.39 15.73
N THR A 133 15.96 12.49 16.54
CA THR A 133 16.50 13.76 17.02
C THR A 133 17.96 13.88 16.62
N MET A 134 18.36 15.10 16.24
CA MET A 134 19.76 15.37 15.91
C MET A 134 20.67 15.00 17.08
N PRO A 135 21.87 14.44 16.80
CA PRO A 135 22.86 14.17 17.82
C PRO A 135 23.19 15.42 18.64
N GLU A 136 23.50 15.21 19.92
CA GLU A 136 23.89 16.31 20.80
C GLU A 136 25.12 17.05 20.25
N GLY A 137 25.07 18.39 20.31
CA GLY A 137 26.16 19.25 19.85
C GLY A 137 26.15 19.56 18.35
N ASP A 138 25.37 18.85 17.53
CA ASP A 138 25.20 19.20 16.13
C ASP A 138 24.41 20.52 16.00
N LYS A 139 25.00 21.49 15.28
CA LYS A 139 24.46 22.84 15.10
C LYS A 139 24.00 23.13 13.67
N ARG A 140 24.09 22.15 12.77
CA ARG A 140 23.61 22.28 11.39
C ARG A 140 22.11 22.53 11.39
N ILE A 141 21.61 23.25 10.40
CA ILE A 141 20.20 23.59 10.29
C ILE A 141 19.56 22.71 9.22
N PRO A 142 18.59 21.85 9.56
CA PRO A 142 17.83 21.10 8.56
C PRO A 142 17.16 22.04 7.55
N ARG A 143 17.38 21.79 6.25
CA ARG A 143 16.85 22.58 5.13
C ARG A 143 15.83 21.82 4.31
N TRP A 144 16.01 20.52 4.16
CA TRP A 144 15.04 19.66 3.50
C TRP A 144 15.10 18.25 4.05
N ALA A 145 14.02 17.49 3.88
CA ALA A 145 13.99 16.07 4.19
C ALA A 145 13.24 15.29 3.10
N GLU A 146 13.75 14.13 2.76
CA GLU A 146 13.09 13.10 1.95
C GLU A 146 12.80 11.89 2.82
N LEU A 147 11.64 11.26 2.62
CA LEU A 147 11.20 10.12 3.41
C LEU A 147 10.68 9.00 2.53
N ARG A 148 10.93 7.77 2.95
CA ARG A 148 10.40 6.56 2.33
C ARG A 148 9.97 5.57 3.39
N GLU A 149 8.73 5.12 3.34
CA GLU A 149 8.28 3.93 4.08
C GLU A 149 8.52 2.72 3.16
N PRO A 150 9.48 1.85 3.48
CA PRO A 150 9.93 0.82 2.54
C PRO A 150 8.99 -0.38 2.42
N ILE A 151 8.16 -0.68 3.44
CA ILE A 151 7.33 -1.90 3.47
C ILE A 151 6.22 -1.81 2.41
N TYR A 152 5.52 -0.68 2.35
CA TYR A 152 4.45 -0.42 1.38
C TYR A 152 4.90 0.49 0.23
N GLY A 153 6.20 0.78 0.12
CA GLY A 153 6.77 1.56 -0.99
C GLY A 153 6.29 3.03 -1.02
N ILE A 154 5.93 3.60 0.13
CA ILE A 154 5.39 4.97 0.20
C ILE A 154 6.57 5.95 0.09
N THR A 155 6.59 6.77 -0.96
CA THR A 155 7.62 7.78 -1.17
C THR A 155 7.01 9.17 -1.06
N ALA A 156 7.57 10.02 -0.21
CA ALA A 156 7.15 11.41 -0.07
C ALA A 156 7.84 12.31 -1.10
N PRO A 157 7.22 13.45 -1.48
CA PRO A 157 7.98 14.54 -2.07
C PRO A 157 9.01 15.07 -1.05
N ARG A 158 10.06 15.73 -1.54
CA ARG A 158 10.98 16.47 -0.67
C ARG A 158 10.22 17.55 0.10
N TYR A 159 10.37 17.56 1.42
CA TYR A 159 9.84 18.60 2.28
C TYR A 159 10.90 19.66 2.53
N GLU A 160 10.64 20.88 2.07
CA GLU A 160 11.47 22.05 2.41
C GLU A 160 11.15 22.54 3.84
N LEU A 161 12.21 22.88 4.57
CA LEU A 161 12.17 23.43 5.92
C LEU A 161 12.56 24.92 5.87
N THR A 162 11.65 25.75 6.35
CA THR A 162 11.83 27.19 6.51
C THR A 162 12.27 27.52 7.93
N GLU A 163 12.67 28.77 8.17
CA GLU A 163 13.00 29.24 9.52
C GLU A 163 11.82 29.06 10.50
N ALA A 164 10.59 29.19 10.02
CA ALA A 164 9.37 29.00 10.83
C ALA A 164 9.20 27.56 11.32
N ASP A 165 9.82 26.58 10.66
CA ASP A 165 9.78 25.18 11.08
C ASP A 165 10.76 24.91 12.24
N GLY A 166 11.70 25.82 12.53
CA GLY A 166 12.69 25.64 13.60
C GLY A 166 13.58 24.41 13.41
N GLY A 167 13.76 23.96 12.17
CA GLY A 167 14.47 22.72 11.86
C GLY A 167 13.72 21.45 12.27
N LYS A 168 12.41 21.53 12.53
CA LYS A 168 11.57 20.40 12.94
C LYS A 168 10.59 20.03 11.85
N LEU A 169 10.45 18.74 11.57
CA LEU A 169 9.49 18.22 10.62
C LEU A 169 8.64 17.12 11.26
N ARG A 170 7.32 17.31 11.21
CA ARG A 170 6.38 16.20 11.36
C ARG A 170 5.81 15.85 10.01
N VAL A 171 5.83 14.56 9.67
CA VAL A 171 5.13 13.99 8.53
C VAL A 171 4.01 13.08 9.04
N ILE A 172 2.86 13.17 8.40
CA ILE A 172 1.70 12.33 8.69
C ILE A 172 1.51 11.40 7.50
N ILE A 173 1.52 10.09 7.76
CA ILE A 173 1.13 9.09 6.77
C ILE A 173 -0.40 9.16 6.63
N GLU A 174 -0.85 9.40 5.41
CA GLU A 174 -2.24 9.29 5.00
C GLU A 174 -2.44 7.86 4.48
N PRO A 175 -3.04 6.96 5.28
CA PRO A 175 -3.02 5.55 4.97
C PRO A 175 -3.83 5.23 3.70
N ASN A 176 -4.91 5.97 3.41
CA ASN A 176 -5.82 5.67 2.31
C ASN A 176 -6.14 4.16 2.26
N ASP A 177 -5.86 3.50 1.14
CA ASP A 177 -6.03 2.05 0.97
C ASP A 177 -4.69 1.29 1.11
N ILE A 178 -3.83 1.67 2.06
CA ILE A 178 -2.56 0.98 2.34
C ILE A 178 -2.75 -0.54 2.50
N GLY A 179 -1.86 -1.31 1.87
CA GLY A 179 -1.96 -2.77 1.78
C GLY A 179 -3.02 -3.29 0.80
N VAL A 180 -3.77 -2.42 0.11
CA VAL A 180 -4.63 -2.84 -1.01
C VAL A 180 -3.85 -2.76 -2.31
N VAL A 181 -3.64 -3.91 -2.96
CA VAL A 181 -2.88 -3.98 -4.21
C VAL A 181 -3.72 -3.48 -5.38
N ASP A 182 -3.20 -2.54 -6.18
CA ASP A 182 -3.84 -2.11 -7.44
C ASP A 182 -3.54 -3.12 -8.56
N PHE A 183 -4.30 -4.22 -8.62
CA PHE A 183 -4.30 -5.00 -9.85
C PHE A 183 -4.95 -4.21 -10.98
N SER A 184 -4.13 -3.75 -11.92
CA SER A 184 -4.53 -3.04 -13.14
C SER A 184 -4.35 -3.93 -14.38
N ASP A 185 -5.02 -5.10 -14.40
CA ASP A 185 -4.83 -6.20 -15.37
C ASP A 185 -3.63 -7.13 -15.08
N ALA A 186 -3.36 -7.43 -13.81
CA ALA A 186 -2.44 -8.50 -13.45
C ALA A 186 -3.00 -9.85 -13.92
N CYS A 187 -2.29 -10.56 -14.80
CA CYS A 187 -2.80 -11.77 -15.44
C CYS A 187 -2.23 -13.04 -14.80
N ALA A 188 -3.08 -14.06 -14.68
CA ALA A 188 -2.72 -15.38 -14.23
C ALA A 188 -2.87 -16.40 -15.35
N GLU A 189 -1.86 -17.24 -15.51
CA GLU A 189 -1.88 -18.42 -16.39
C GLU A 189 -2.03 -19.71 -15.58
N ARG A 190 -2.62 -20.74 -16.19
CA ARG A 190 -2.71 -22.07 -15.56
C ARG A 190 -1.39 -22.80 -15.63
N THR A 191 -1.12 -23.56 -14.56
CA THR A 191 -0.08 -24.57 -14.51
C THR A 191 -0.70 -25.94 -14.25
N ASP A 192 0.09 -27.00 -14.31
CA ASP A 192 -0.37 -28.36 -14.00
C ASP A 192 -0.95 -28.50 -12.58
N HIS A 193 -0.51 -27.64 -11.65
CA HIS A 193 -0.85 -27.73 -10.22
C HIS A 193 -1.60 -26.51 -9.67
N GLY A 194 -1.82 -25.47 -10.47
CA GLY A 194 -2.49 -24.25 -10.02
C GLY A 194 -2.37 -23.10 -11.01
N LEU A 195 -1.79 -21.98 -10.57
CA LEU A 195 -1.70 -20.73 -11.32
C LEU A 195 -0.34 -20.05 -11.10
N THR A 196 0.12 -19.30 -12.10
CA THR A 196 1.15 -18.27 -11.93
C THR A 196 0.52 -16.91 -12.18
N LEU A 197 0.52 -16.03 -11.18
CA LEU A 197 0.06 -14.65 -11.29
C LEU A 197 1.24 -13.73 -11.61
N HIS A 198 1.13 -12.93 -12.66
CA HIS A 198 2.12 -11.92 -13.04
C HIS A 198 1.65 -10.54 -12.58
N ARG A 199 2.47 -9.89 -11.73
CA ARG A 199 2.28 -8.52 -11.24
C ARG A 199 3.50 -7.66 -11.56
N ALA A 200 3.42 -6.35 -11.26
CA ALA A 200 4.50 -5.42 -11.56
C ALA A 200 5.80 -5.77 -10.81
N GLU A 201 5.67 -6.33 -9.62
CA GLU A 201 6.75 -6.69 -8.69
C GLU A 201 7.38 -8.06 -9.02
N GLY A 202 6.73 -8.87 -9.86
CA GLY A 202 7.22 -10.21 -10.21
C GLY A 202 6.11 -11.22 -10.49
N ALA A 203 6.49 -12.50 -10.57
CA ALA A 203 5.57 -13.62 -10.71
C ALA A 203 5.39 -14.33 -9.35
N MET A 204 4.17 -14.80 -9.10
CA MET A 204 3.81 -15.54 -7.90
C MET A 204 3.10 -16.84 -8.26
N ARG A 205 3.50 -17.92 -7.62
CA ARG A 205 2.97 -19.27 -7.85
C ARG A 205 1.93 -19.60 -6.80
N PHE A 206 0.86 -20.20 -7.27
CA PHE A 206 -0.21 -20.70 -6.44
C PHE A 206 -0.50 -22.16 -6.77
N VAL A 207 -0.82 -22.95 -5.75
CA VAL A 207 -1.28 -24.33 -5.89
C VAL A 207 -2.78 -24.36 -5.65
N ARG A 208 -3.52 -25.07 -6.51
CA ARG A 208 -4.96 -25.23 -6.35
C ARG A 208 -5.26 -26.06 -5.13
N LEU A 209 -6.12 -25.56 -4.25
CA LEU A 209 -6.65 -26.35 -3.15
C LEU A 209 -7.68 -27.32 -3.75
N ALA A 210 -7.53 -28.61 -3.45
CA ALA A 210 -8.52 -29.59 -3.85
C ALA A 210 -9.86 -29.20 -3.19
N GLY A 211 -10.90 -29.00 -4.01
CA GLY A 211 -12.26 -28.90 -3.48
C GLY A 211 -12.55 -30.18 -2.72
N GLN A 212 -12.95 -30.05 -1.46
CA GLN A 212 -13.56 -31.16 -0.74
C GLN A 212 -14.85 -31.61 -1.43
#